data_AF-L0REN7-F1
#
_entry.id   AF-L0REN7-F1
#
_cell.length_a   1.000
_cell.length_b   1.000
_cell.length_c   1.000
_cell.angle_alpha   90.00
_cell.angle_beta   90.00
_cell.angle_gamma   90.00
#
_symmetry.space_group_name_H-M   'P 1'
#
loop_
_entity.id
_entity.type
_entity.pdbx_description
1 polymer ?
#
loop_
_entity_poly.entity_id
_entity_poly.type
_entity_poly.pdbx_seq_one_letter_code
_entity_poly.pdbx_strand_id
1 'polypeptide(L)' 'MCQQFRMNKLLQTINERKISFAEVGRLVGYGRDTISRHCNGQRQISAEAALRYNKALGIPLHEMRPDIFEINETEDEKE' A
#
# COMPACT_ATOMS: atom_id res chain seq x y z
N MET A 1 15.63 -8.43 16.19
CA MET A 1 14.72 -7.32 16.52
C MET A 1 13.94 -6.93 15.25
N CYS A 2 12.80 -7.57 14.98
CA CYS A 2 11.90 -7.20 13.87
C CYS A 2 10.46 -7.39 14.35
N GLN A 3 10.06 -6.68 15.40
CA GLN A 3 8.67 -6.68 15.87
C GLN A 3 7.96 -5.49 15.22
N GLN A 4 7.26 -5.74 14.12
CA GLN A 4 5.87 -5.34 13.86
C GLN A 4 5.53 -5.62 12.38
N PHE A 5 5.48 -6.90 12.00
CA PHE A 5 4.71 -7.37 10.86
C PHE A 5 3.21 -7.09 11.15
N ARG A 6 2.74 -5.84 11.05
CA ARG A 6 1.38 -5.69 10.52
C ARG A 6 1.53 -6.03 9.05
N MET A 7 0.93 -7.14 8.62
CA MET A 7 0.96 -7.59 7.22
C MET A 7 0.53 -6.42 6.33
N ASN A 8 1.50 -5.70 5.77
CA ASN A 8 1.24 -4.61 4.86
C ASN A 8 0.55 -5.21 3.64
N LYS A 9 -0.73 -4.90 3.44
CA LYS A 9 -1.52 -5.38 2.29
C LYS A 9 -0.80 -5.14 0.97
N LEU A 10 -0.05 -4.04 0.89
CA LEU A 10 0.87 -3.74 -0.20
C LEU A 10 1.84 -4.88 -0.52
N LEU A 11 2.55 -5.42 0.47
CA LEU A 11 3.51 -6.51 0.25
C LEU A 11 2.78 -7.80 -0.17
N GLN A 12 1.59 -8.05 0.39
CA GLN A 12 0.76 -9.20 0.01
C GLN A 12 0.36 -9.12 -1.46
N THR A 13 -0.22 -8.00 -1.90
CA THR A 13 -0.64 -7.79 -3.29
C THR A 13 0.53 -7.88 -4.28
N ILE A 14 1.71 -7.41 -3.88
CA ILE A 14 2.94 -7.52 -4.70
C ILE A 14 3.33 -8.98 -4.90
N ASN A 15 3.29 -9.79 -3.84
CA ASN A 15 3.59 -11.23 -3.91
C ASN A 15 2.52 -12.00 -4.70
N GLU A 16 1.24 -11.70 -4.49
CA GLU A 16 0.12 -12.34 -5.21
C GLU A 16 0.18 -12.06 -6.72
N ARG A 17 0.49 -10.82 -7.10
CA ARG A 17 0.63 -10.42 -8.50
C ARG A 17 1.98 -10.81 -9.11
N LYS A 18 2.92 -11.33 -8.30
CA LYS A 18 4.31 -11.64 -8.70
C LYS A 18 5.01 -10.48 -9.42
N ILE A 19 4.69 -9.25 -9.02
CA ILE A 19 5.30 -8.04 -9.59
C ILE A 19 6.49 -7.59 -8.75
N SER A 20 7.46 -6.93 -9.38
CA SER A 20 8.65 -6.43 -8.67
C SER A 20 8.40 -5.08 -8.00
N PHE A 21 9.09 -4.81 -6.88
CA PHE A 21 9.06 -3.48 -6.24
C PHE A 21 9.43 -2.33 -7.19
N ALA A 22 10.31 -2.59 -8.16
CA ALA A 22 10.66 -1.61 -9.19
C ALA A 22 9.49 -1.30 -10.13
N GLU A 23 8.67 -2.31 -10.45
CA GLU A 23 7.51 -2.17 -11.32
C GLU A 23 6.37 -1.43 -10.62
N VAL A 24 6.12 -1.80 -9.36
CA VAL A 24 5.22 -1.04 -8.47
C VAL A 24 5.69 0.40 -8.34
N GLY A 25 6.99 0.61 -8.13
CA GLY A 25 7.57 1.94 -8.10
C GLY A 25 7.27 2.76 -9.36
N ARG A 26 7.36 2.15 -10.55
CA ARG A 26 7.02 2.80 -11.82
C ARG A 26 5.54 3.17 -11.92
N LEU A 27 4.63 2.29 -11.47
CA LEU A 27 3.19 2.55 -11.51
C LEU A 27 2.77 3.69 -10.58
N VAL A 28 3.40 3.79 -9.42
CA VAL A 28 3.03 4.71 -8.34
C VAL A 28 3.87 6.00 -8.41
N GLY A 29 4.96 6.00 -9.18
CA GLY A 29 5.91 7.10 -9.30
C GLY A 29 6.89 7.22 -8.12
N TYR A 30 7.20 6.11 -7.44
CA TYR A 30 8.16 6.06 -6.34
C TYR A 30 9.38 5.19 -6.67
N GLY A 31 10.51 5.49 -6.04
CA GLY A 31 11.71 4.65 -6.15
C GLY A 31 11.53 3.31 -5.44
N ARG A 32 12.19 2.26 -5.95
CA ARG A 32 12.22 0.92 -5.34
C ARG A 32 12.54 0.96 -3.84
N ASP A 33 13.51 1.78 -3.45
CA ASP A 33 13.93 1.92 -2.06
C ASP A 33 12.81 2.46 -1.16
N THR A 34 12.01 3.40 -1.68
CA THR A 34 10.85 3.95 -0.97
C THR A 34 9.78 2.88 -0.75
N ILE A 35 9.49 2.06 -1.76
CA ILE A 35 8.55 0.93 -1.62
C ILE A 35 9.05 -0.05 -0.55
N SER A 36 10.34 -0.40 -0.60
CA SER A 36 10.95 -1.32 0.37
C SER A 36 10.86 -0.79 1.80
N ARG A 37 11.11 0.52 2.01
CA ARG A 37 10.97 1.18 3.32
C ARG A 37 9.52 1.19 3.81
N HIS A 38 8.54 1.40 2.91
CA HIS A 38 7.12 1.30 3.26
C HIS A 38 6.74 -0.14 3.65
N CYS A 39 7.16 -1.14 2.88
CA CYS A 39 6.90 -2.56 3.18
C CYS A 39 7.51 -3.00 4.52
N ASN A 40 8.73 -2.56 4.82
CA ASN A 40 9.43 -2.86 6.07
C ASN A 40 8.97 -1.99 7.26
N GLY A 41 8.04 -1.06 7.06
CA GLY A 41 7.58 -0.15 8.11
C GLY A 41 8.62 0.88 8.57
N GLN A 42 9.76 1.01 7.87
CA GLN A 42 10.77 2.03 8.14
C GLN A 42 10.29 3.44 7.81
N ARG A 43 9.27 3.56 6.96
CA ARG A 43 8.62 4.82 6.61
C ARG A 43 7.11 4.63 6.59
N GLN A 44 6.40 5.55 7.22
CA GLN A 44 4.94 5.54 7.23
C GLN A 44 4.40 5.95 5.85
N ILE A 45 3.37 5.25 5.37
CA ILE A 45 2.72 5.56 4.10
C ILE A 45 1.89 6.84 4.29
N SER A 46 2.27 7.90 3.58
CA SER A 46 1.51 9.16 3.57
C SER A 46 0.15 8.98 2.90
N ALA A 47 -0.84 9.82 3.22
CA ALA A 47 -2.19 9.72 2.65
C ALA A 47 -2.16 9.77 1.10
N GLU A 48 -1.31 10.64 0.54
CA GLU A 48 -1.11 10.74 -0.90
C GLU A 48 -0.49 9.47 -1.50
N ALA A 49 0.47 8.85 -0.80
CA ALA A 49 1.08 7.59 -1.23
C ALA A 49 0.04 6.45 -1.21
N ALA A 50 -0.80 6.38 -0.18
CA ALA A 50 -1.89 5.42 -0.08
C ALA A 50 -2.86 5.55 -1.27
N LEU A 51 -3.25 6.77 -1.64
CA LEU A 51 -4.09 7.03 -2.82
C LEU A 51 -3.44 6.54 -4.12
N ARG A 52 -2.13 6.77 -4.29
CA ARG A 52 -1.43 6.29 -5.48
C ARG A 52 -1.36 4.76 -5.53
N TYR A 53 -1.15 4.09 -4.39
CA TYR A 53 -1.20 2.63 -4.31
C TYR A 53 -2.61 2.09 -4.57
N ASN A 54 -3.65 2.75 -4.06
CA ASN A 54 -5.04 2.41 -4.36
C ASN A 54 -5.33 2.52 -5.86
N LYS A 55 -4.92 3.63 -6.50
CA LYS A 55 -5.12 3.82 -7.95
C LYS A 55 -4.32 2.83 -8.81
N ALA A 56 -3.09 2.50 -8.40
CA ALA A 56 -2.19 1.63 -9.17
C ALA A 56 -2.46 0.14 -8.97
N LEU A 57 -2.78 -0.27 -7.75
CA LEU A 57 -2.88 -1.68 -7.35
C LEU A 57 -4.31 -2.08 -6.94
N GLY A 58 -5.22 -1.12 -6.73
CA GLY A 58 -6.59 -1.39 -6.25
C GLY A 58 -6.65 -1.74 -4.76
N ILE A 59 -5.62 -1.41 -3.98
CA ILE A 59 -5.55 -1.77 -2.56
C ILE A 59 -6.41 -0.79 -1.75
N PRO A 60 -7.27 -1.26 -0.84
CA PRO A 60 -8.06 -0.37 0.01
C PRO A 60 -7.15 0.50 0.89
N LEU A 61 -7.51 1.78 1.03
CA LEU A 61 -6.73 2.73 1.82
C LEU A 61 -6.71 2.35 3.31
N HIS A 62 -7.82 1.80 3.83
CA HIS A 62 -7.93 1.32 5.20
C HIS A 62 -6.99 0.15 5.50
N GLU A 63 -6.75 -0.75 4.54
CA GLU A 63 -5.80 -1.86 4.69
C GLU A 63 -4.34 -1.37 4.73
N MET A 64 -4.06 -0.20 4.14
CA MET A 64 -2.72 0.41 4.16
C MET A 64 -2.51 1.33 5.36
N ARG A 65 -3.51 2.13 5.71
CA ARG A 65 -3.42 3.06 6.84
C ARG A 65 -4.77 3.19 7.56
N PRO A 66 -5.12 2.21 8.41
CA PRO A 66 -6.40 2.22 9.13
C PRO A 66 -6.50 3.41 10.10
N ASP A 67 -5.36 3.96 10.56
CA ASP A 67 -5.29 5.13 11.42
C ASP A 67 -5.81 6.44 10.80
N ILE A 68 -5.93 6.52 9.46
CA ILE A 68 -6.50 7.70 8.77
C ILE A 68 -7.77 7.34 8.03
N PHE A 69 -7.77 6.18 7.38
CA PHE A 69 -8.92 5.69 6.66
C PHE A 69 -9.63 4.68 7.55
N GLU A 70 -10.24 5.19 8.63
CA GLU A 70 -11.21 4.41 9.39
C GLU A 70 -12.30 3.97 8.41
N ILE A 71 -12.58 2.67 8.39
CA ILE A 71 -13.67 2.07 7.64
C ILE A 71 -15.01 2.60 8.19
N ASN A 72 -15.44 3.75 7.67
CA ASN A 72 -16.86 3.95 7.50
C ASN A 72 -17.22 3.21 6.20
N GLU A 73 -17.88 2.07 6.36
CA GLU A 73 -18.53 1.34 5.26
C GLU A 73 -19.38 2.32 4.47
N THR A 74 -18.87 2.79 3.33
CA THR A 74 -19.66 3.59 2.39
C THR A 74 -19.27 3.16 0.99
N GLU A 75 -19.95 2.09 0.60
CA GLU A 75 -20.58 1.91 -0.71
C GLU A 75 -19.65 1.71 -1.91
N ASP A 76 -19.59 0.44 -2.32
CA ASP A 76 -19.57 0.01 -3.72
C ASP A 76 -20.59 0.82 -4.56
N GLU A 77 -20.20 2.00 -5.03
CA GLU A 77 -20.75 2.52 -6.28
C GLU A 77 -19.96 1.89 -7.43
N LYS A 78 -20.47 0.74 -7.89
CA LYS A 78 -20.26 0.32 -9.27
C LYS A 78 -21.62 0.15 -9.94
N GLU A 79 -22.02 1.26 -10.54
CA GLU A 79 -23.00 1.51 -11.63
C GLU A 79 -23.60 0.28 -12.34
#